data_AF-A0A528UZ81-F1
#
_entry.id   AF-A0A528UZ81-F1
#
_cell.length_a   1.000
_cell.length_b   1.000
_cell.length_c   1.000
_cell.angle_alpha   90.00
_cell.angle_beta   90.00
_cell.angle_gamma   90.00
#
_symmetry.space_group_name_H-M   'P 1'
#
loop_
_entity.id
_entity.type
_entity.pdbx_description
1 polymer ?
#
loop_
_entity_poly.entity_id
_entity_poly.type
_entity_poly.pdbx_seq_one_letter_code
_entity_poly.pdbx_strand_id
1 'polypeptide(L)' 'KWGERPLLVVVRKPGREPTKTDILAFMDGKVAKWWTPDDVAFVGEIPHTATGKIQKTTLRRQFRDYRLPTD' A
#
# COMPACT_ATOMS: atom_id res chain seq x y z
N LYS A 1 16.34 12.28 10.06
CA LYS A 1 15.16 11.42 10.36
C LYS A 1 14.29 11.47 9.10
N TRP A 2 14.24 10.40 8.31
CA TRP A 2 13.38 10.34 7.11
C TRP A 2 11.95 10.22 7.62
N GLY A 3 11.15 11.28 7.45
CA GLY A 3 9.91 11.48 8.22
C GLY A 3 8.68 10.76 7.68
N GLU A 4 8.66 10.41 6.39
CA GLU A 4 7.49 9.78 5.76
C GLU A 4 7.75 8.30 5.54
N ARG A 5 6.85 7.47 6.08
CA ARG A 5 6.79 6.03 5.82
C ARG A 5 5.69 5.72 4.81
N PRO A 6 5.89 4.75 3.89
CA PRO A 6 4.96 4.52 2.81
C PRO A 6 3.67 3.83 3.30
N LEU A 7 2.56 4.13 2.63
CA LEU A 7 1.35 3.31 2.63
C LEU A 7 1.42 2.29 1.49
N LEU A 8 1.16 1.01 1.76
CA LEU A 8 1.08 -0.03 0.74
C LEU A 8 -0.35 -0.20 0.24
N VAL A 9 -0.57 -0.04 -1.06
CA VAL A 9 -1.91 -0.23 -1.68
C VAL A 9 -1.95 -1.58 -2.40
N VAL A 10 -2.92 -2.42 -2.06
CA VAL A 10 -3.00 -3.82 -2.51
C VAL A 10 -4.37 -4.15 -3.10
N VAL A 11 -4.37 -4.85 -4.23
CA VAL A 11 -5.56 -5.52 -4.77
C VAL A 11 -5.45 -7.00 -4.43
N ARG A 12 -6.48 -7.53 -3.78
CA ARG A 12 -6.54 -8.97 -3.46
C ARG A 12 -6.82 -9.77 -4.73
N LYS A 13 -6.19 -10.93 -4.83
CA LYS A 13 -6.57 -11.91 -5.86
C LYS A 13 -7.94 -12.52 -5.52
N PRO A 14 -8.75 -12.91 -6.52
CA PRO A 14 -10.02 -13.60 -6.28
C PRO A 14 -9.84 -14.82 -5.36
N GLY A 15 -10.72 -14.97 -4.38
CA GLY A 15 -10.69 -16.06 -3.40
C GLY A 15 -9.53 -15.97 -2.38
N ARG A 16 -8.83 -14.84 -2.29
CA ARG A 16 -7.78 -14.60 -1.30
C ARG A 16 -8.15 -13.42 -0.41
N GLU A 17 -8.03 -13.62 0.89
CA GLU A 17 -8.35 -12.59 1.89
C GLU A 17 -7.21 -12.39 2.90
N PRO A 18 -5.98 -12.07 2.45
CA PRO A 18 -4.90 -11.78 3.39
C PRO A 18 -5.26 -10.56 4.24
N THR A 19 -4.93 -10.64 5.52
CA THR A 19 -5.03 -9.51 6.44
C THR A 19 -3.87 -8.55 6.23
N LYS A 20 -3.96 -7.35 6.79
CA LYS A 20 -2.86 -6.38 6.78
C LYS A 20 -1.60 -6.96 7.44
N THR A 21 -1.79 -7.65 8.58
CA THR A 21 -0.73 -8.32 9.33
C THR A 21 -0.04 -9.39 8.49
N ASP A 22 -0.79 -10.19 7.73
CA ASP A 22 -0.20 -11.22 6.85
C ASP A 22 0.73 -10.59 5.80
N ILE A 23 0.32 -9.46 5.21
CA ILE A 23 1.13 -8.74 4.22
C ILE A 23 2.39 -8.13 4.84
N LEU A 24 2.27 -7.49 6.01
CA LEU A 24 3.42 -6.90 6.70
C LEU A 24 4.40 -7.98 7.18
N ALA A 25 3.90 -9.07 7.75
CA ALA A 25 4.72 -10.22 8.15
C ALA A 25 5.43 -10.87 6.96
N PHE A 26 4.79 -10.94 5.79
CA PHE A 26 5.42 -11.44 4.57
C PHE A 26 6.60 -10.58 4.12
N MET A 27 6.57 -9.27 4.38
CA MET A 27 7.66 -8.35 4.03
C MET A 27 8.82 -8.38 5.02
N ASP A 28 8.60 -8.91 6.23
CA ASP A 28 9.63 -8.99 7.25
C ASP A 28 10.80 -9.88 6.80
N GLY A 29 12.02 -9.41 6.99
CA GLY A 29 13.25 -10.04 6.49
C GLY A 29 13.44 -10.02 4.96
N LYS A 30 12.47 -9.56 4.16
CA LYS A 30 12.60 -9.47 2.68
C LYS A 30 13.02 -8.10 2.18
N VAL A 31 12.74 -7.06 2.96
CA VAL A 31 13.12 -5.68 2.66
C VAL A 31 13.78 -5.05 3.87
N ALA A 32 14.54 -4.00 3.64
CA ALA A 32 15.10 -3.23 4.73
C ALA A 32 13.98 -2.58 5.57
N LYS A 33 14.18 -2.47 6.89
CA LYS A 33 13.18 -1.94 7.85
C LYS A 33 12.66 -0.54 7.49
N TRP A 34 13.44 0.27 6.77
CA TRP A 34 13.04 1.60 6.32
C TRP A 34 12.14 1.59 5.07
N TRP A 35 11.99 0.45 4.39
CA TRP A 35 11.01 0.24 3.31
C TRP A 35 9.70 -0.36 3.81
N THR A 36 9.68 -0.92 5.02
CA THR A 36 8.46 -1.50 5.60
C THR A 36 7.38 -0.42 5.71
N PRO A 37 6.22 -0.63 5.07
CA PRO A 37 5.06 0.27 5.18
C PRO A 37 4.53 0.32 6.61
N ASP A 38 3.92 1.44 6.98
CA ASP A 38 3.24 1.57 8.29
C ASP A 38 1.80 1.04 8.25
N ASP A 39 1.19 0.98 7.07
CA ASP A 39 -0.11 0.33 6.88
C ASP A 39 -0.26 -0.24 5.46
N VAL A 40 -1.30 -1.05 5.30
CA VAL A 40 -1.76 -1.66 4.05
C VAL A 40 -3.20 -1.25 3.80
N ALA A 41 -3.47 -0.60 2.66
CA ALA A 41 -4.81 -0.30 2.19
C ALA A 41 -5.22 -1.29 1.09
N PHE A 42 -6.37 -1.96 1.29
CA PHE A 42 -6.95 -2.80 0.26
C PHE A 42 -7.90 -1.99 -0.62
N VAL A 43 -7.76 -2.13 -1.93
CA VAL A 43 -8.61 -1.49 -2.95
C VAL A 43 -9.15 -2.54 -3.90
N GLY A 44 -10.31 -2.25 -4.52
CA GLY A 44 -10.87 -3.12 -5.56
C GLY A 44 -10.00 -3.16 -6.81
N GLU A 45 -9.37 -2.04 -7.16
CA GLU A 45 -8.48 -1.92 -8.30
C GLU A 45 -7.42 -0.82 -8.10
N ILE A 46 -6.31 -0.93 -8.83
CA ILE A 46 -5.33 0.14 -8.97
C ILE A 46 -5.69 0.94 -10.24
N PRO A 47 -5.80 2.27 -10.17
CA PRO A 47 -6.11 3.07 -11.36
C PRO A 47 -4.93 3.04 -12.33
N HIS A 48 -5.22 2.76 -13.61
CA HIS A 48 -4.23 2.71 -14.69
C HIS A 48 -4.54 3.71 -15.80
N THR A 49 -3.52 4.21 -16.50
CA THR A 49 -3.66 5.05 -17.70
C THR A 49 -4.25 4.23 -18.85
N ALA A 50 -4.63 4.89 -19.94
CA ALA A 50 -5.03 4.21 -21.18
C ALA A 50 -3.97 3.22 -21.72
N THR A 51 -2.71 3.39 -21.34
CA THR A 51 -1.57 2.51 -21.68
C THR A 51 -1.24 1.48 -20.59
N GLY A 52 -2.07 1.34 -19.57
CA GLY A 52 -1.88 0.35 -18.49
C GLY A 52 -0.84 0.74 -17.44
N LYS A 53 -0.34 1.99 -17.41
CA LYS A 53 0.60 2.44 -16.37
C LYS A 53 -0.16 2.87 -15.11
N ILE A 54 0.40 2.62 -13.93
CA ILE A 54 -0.22 3.04 -12.66
C ILE A 54 -0.37 4.57 -12.63
N GLN A 55 -1.58 5.06 -12.38
CA GLN A 55 -1.88 6.48 -12.18
C GLN A 55 -1.60 6.92 -10.75
N LYS A 56 -0.33 7.22 -10.45
CA LYS A 56 0.10 7.64 -9.11
C LYS A 56 -0.61 8.90 -8.60
N THR A 57 -0.94 9.85 -9.48
CA THR A 57 -1.65 11.08 -9.11
C THR A 57 -3.06 10.81 -8.59
N THR A 58 -3.77 9.87 -9.24
CA THR A 58 -5.10 9.42 -8.81
C THR A 58 -5.03 8.71 -7.47
N LEU A 59 -4.07 7.79 -7.28
CA LEU A 59 -3.83 7.14 -5.98
C LEU A 59 -3.53 8.17 -4.88
N ARG A 60 -2.62 9.12 -5.12
CA ARG A 60 -2.30 10.17 -4.14
C ARG A 60 -3.51 11.04 -3.78
N ARG A 61 -4.44 11.26 -4.72
CA ARG A 61 -5.68 11.97 -4.45
C ARG A 61 -6.65 11.13 -3.62
N GLN A 62 -6.80 9.83 -3.92
CA GLN A 62 -7.65 8.91 -3.17
C GLN A 62 -7.20 8.76 -1.72
N PHE A 63 -5.89 8.77 -1.47
CA PHE A 63 -5.30 8.58 -0.14
C PHE A 63 -4.82 9.90 0.50
N ARG A 64 -5.28 11.07 0.03
CA ARG A 64 -4.83 12.37 0.54
C ARG A 64 -5.06 12.53 2.04
N ASP A 65 -6.23 12.10 2.51
CA ASP A 65 -6.66 12.25 3.90
C ASP A 65 -6.49 10.96 4.70
N TYR A 66 -5.72 10.00 4.17
CA TYR A 66 -5.44 8.75 4.86
C TYR A 66 -4.60 9.02 6.11
N ARG A 67 -5.06 8.48 7.25
CA ARG A 67 -4.33 8.55 8.52
C ARG A 67 -3.63 7.23 8.74
N LEU A 68 -2.31 7.29 8.98
CA LEU A 68 -1.57 6.10 9.36
C LEU A 68 -1.97 5.71 10.79
N PRO A 69 -1.97 4.41 11.14
CA PRO A 69 -2.17 3.96 12.51
C PRO A 69 -1.07 4.45 13.47
N THR A 70 0.05 4.90 12.91
CA THR A 70 1.23 5.40 13.62
C THR A 70 1.23 6.92 13.82
N ASP A 71 0.23 7.65 13.27
CA ASP A 71 0.05 9.10 13.44
C ASP A 71 -0.44 9.49 14.85
#